data_AF-X1J4H6-F1
#
_entry.id   AF-X1J4H6-F1
#
_cell.length_a   1.000
_cell.length_b   1.000
_cell.length_c   1.000
_cell.angle_alpha   90.00
_cell.angle_beta   90.00
_cell.angle_gamma   90.00
#
_symmetry.space_group_name_H-M   'P 1'
#
loop_
_entity.id
_entity.type
_entity.pdbx_description
1 polymer ?
#
loop_
_entity_poly.entity_id
_entity_poly.type
_entity_poly.pdbx_seq_one_letter_code
_entity_poly.pdbx_strand_id
1 'polypeptide(L)'
;PDYEGEEESKYLIWTRLGWPHATSMAVLRLVCSGILEKYPNLKFITHHAGGTIPYLITRIGCVDNFNEMRMGYRYEQHLSKTIVDYLRMFYNDTAVYGNTPSLMCACAFCGADHMLFATDMPFDSQAGYRLVRETIRSVEEMDITDAEKKKIFEDNARRLLRLPI
;
A
#
# COMPACT_ATOMS: atom_id res chain seq x y z
N PRO A 1 17.24 -15.92 -1.15
CA PRO A 1 16.51 -17.18 -1.37
C PRO A 1 15.11 -17.05 -0.79
N ASP A 2 14.13 -17.75 -1.36
CA ASP A 2 12.74 -17.67 -0.86
C ASP A 2 12.48 -18.70 0.25
N TYR A 3 13.21 -19.83 0.20
CA TYR A 3 13.14 -20.88 1.21
C TYR A 3 14.52 -21.24 1.79
N GLU A 4 14.50 -21.85 2.98
CA GLU A 4 15.70 -22.41 3.61
C GLU A 4 16.32 -23.49 2.71
N GLY A 5 17.65 -23.44 2.54
CA GLY A 5 18.40 -24.34 1.66
C GLY A 5 18.50 -23.90 0.19
N GLU A 6 17.86 -22.81 -0.21
CA GLU A 6 18.12 -22.20 -1.53
C GLU A 6 19.27 -21.19 -1.46
N GLU A 7 20.09 -21.11 -2.51
CA GLU A 7 21.15 -20.09 -2.62
C GLU A 7 20.61 -18.78 -3.22
N GLU A 8 19.62 -18.87 -4.10
CA GLU A 8 18.96 -17.73 -4.76
C GLU A 8 17.43 -17.90 -4.81
N SER A 9 16.69 -16.86 -5.21
CA SER A 9 15.24 -16.95 -5.40
C SER A 9 14.93 -17.66 -6.71
N LYS A 10 14.34 -18.86 -6.63
CA LYS A 10 13.92 -19.61 -7.83
C LYS A 10 12.83 -18.83 -8.56
N TYR A 11 12.93 -18.76 -9.89
CA TYR A 11 11.99 -18.03 -10.76
C TYR A 11 11.85 -16.53 -10.47
N LEU A 12 12.77 -15.95 -9.69
CA LEU A 12 12.74 -14.55 -9.27
C LEU A 12 11.41 -14.18 -8.57
N ILE A 13 10.86 -15.08 -7.76
CA ILE A 13 9.60 -14.81 -7.03
C ILE A 13 9.73 -13.58 -6.13
N TRP A 14 10.93 -13.30 -5.62
CA TRP A 14 11.19 -12.09 -4.83
C TRP A 14 10.81 -10.79 -5.54
N THR A 15 10.93 -10.70 -6.88
CA THR A 15 10.51 -9.49 -7.63
C THR A 15 9.02 -9.46 -7.92
N ARG A 16 8.33 -10.61 -7.87
CA ARG A 16 6.92 -10.76 -8.26
C ARG A 16 5.97 -10.65 -7.07
N LEU A 17 6.30 -11.33 -5.98
CA LEU A 17 5.51 -11.37 -4.75
C LEU A 17 6.32 -10.88 -3.54
N GLY A 18 7.64 -11.03 -3.56
CA GLY A 18 8.50 -10.64 -2.45
C GLY A 18 8.50 -9.14 -2.18
N TRP A 19 8.60 -8.27 -3.21
CA TRP A 19 8.60 -6.82 -3.00
C TRP A 19 7.30 -6.29 -2.35
N PRO A 20 6.10 -6.59 -2.88
CA PRO A 20 4.86 -6.15 -2.22
C PRO A 20 4.72 -6.72 -0.81
N HIS A 21 5.14 -7.97 -0.59
CA HIS A 21 5.10 -8.60 0.73
C HIS A 21 6.06 -7.94 1.73
N ALA A 22 7.30 -7.66 1.33
CA ALA A 22 8.30 -6.97 2.14
C ALA A 22 7.83 -5.56 2.51
N THR A 23 7.21 -4.83 1.57
CA THR A 23 6.57 -3.53 1.84
C THR A 23 5.48 -3.68 2.90
N SER A 24 4.58 -4.66 2.76
CA SER A 24 3.52 -4.90 3.75
C SER A 24 4.07 -5.21 5.14
N MET A 25 5.11 -6.04 5.23
CA MET A 25 5.79 -6.34 6.50
C MET A 25 6.41 -5.09 7.12
N ALA A 26 7.11 -4.27 6.32
CA ALA A 26 7.75 -3.05 6.81
C ALA A 26 6.71 -2.06 7.37
N VAL A 27 5.62 -1.84 6.64
CA VAL A 27 4.52 -0.96 7.03
C VAL A 27 3.88 -1.43 8.34
N LEU A 28 3.55 -2.71 8.46
CA LEU A 28 2.96 -3.24 9.68
C LEU A 28 3.90 -3.10 10.88
N ARG A 29 5.22 -3.30 10.68
CA ARG A 29 6.22 -3.08 11.73
C ARG A 29 6.32 -1.62 12.15
N LEU A 30 6.24 -0.67 11.21
CA LEU A 30 6.21 0.76 11.54
C LEU A 30 5.01 1.09 12.44
N VAL A 31 3.83 0.55 12.13
CA VAL A 31 2.63 0.72 12.97
C VAL A 31 2.83 0.08 14.35
N CYS A 32 3.16 -1.21 14.41
CA CYS A 32 3.32 -1.94 15.67
C CYS A 32 4.45 -1.39 16.56
N SER A 33 5.45 -0.74 15.98
CA SER A 33 6.53 -0.09 16.73
C SER A 33 6.13 1.24 17.39
N GLY A 34 4.95 1.78 17.08
CA GLY A 34 4.50 3.08 17.60
C GLY A 34 5.14 4.29 16.92
N ILE A 35 5.79 4.13 15.76
CA ILE A 35 6.39 5.27 15.04
C ILE A 35 5.33 6.30 14.65
N LEU A 36 4.15 5.87 14.19
CA LEU A 36 3.07 6.78 13.83
C LEU A 36 2.41 7.44 15.05
N GLU A 37 2.43 6.79 16.21
CA GLU A 37 2.01 7.39 17.49
C GLU A 37 2.98 8.50 17.90
N LYS A 38 4.28 8.22 17.82
CA LYS A 38 5.33 9.16 18.20
C LYS A 38 5.44 10.36 17.25
N TYR A 39 5.19 10.15 15.95
CA TYR A 39 5.32 11.16 14.91
C TYR A 39 4.03 11.27 14.06
N PRO A 40 2.92 11.79 14.61
CA PRO A 40 1.60 11.78 13.95
C PRO A 40 1.54 12.59 12.64
N ASN A 41 2.48 13.53 12.46
CA ASN A 41 2.59 14.34 11.26
C ASN A 41 3.48 13.72 10.17
N LEU A 42 4.23 12.66 10.48
CA LEU A 42 5.06 11.96 9.50
C LEU A 42 4.16 11.24 8.50
N LYS A 43 4.45 11.41 7.22
CA LYS A 43 3.69 10.81 6.11
C LYS A 43 4.55 9.76 5.41
N PHE A 44 3.94 8.62 5.15
CA PHE A 44 4.56 7.51 4.42
C PHE A 44 3.80 7.30 3.11
N ILE A 45 4.55 7.00 2.05
CA ILE A 45 4.01 6.58 0.76
C ILE A 45 4.45 5.12 0.56
N THR A 46 3.51 4.25 0.25
CA THR A 46 3.72 2.83 -0.01
C THR A 46 3.48 2.51 -1.46
N HIS A 47 4.43 1.77 -2.02
CA HIS A 47 4.38 1.32 -3.39
C HIS A 47 3.36 0.19 -3.58
N HIS A 48 2.96 -0.05 -4.83
CA HIS A 48 2.10 -1.17 -5.23
C HIS A 48 0.78 -1.20 -4.47
N ALA A 49 0.12 -0.04 -4.36
CA ALA A 49 -1.15 0.14 -3.67
C ALA A 49 -1.17 -0.36 -2.20
N GLY A 50 -0.03 -0.29 -1.49
CA GLY A 50 0.08 -0.77 -0.11
C GLY A 50 0.43 -2.26 0.01
N GLY A 51 0.82 -2.88 -1.10
CA GLY A 51 1.15 -4.30 -1.19
C GLY A 51 -0.08 -5.17 -0.90
N THR A 52 0.07 -6.13 0.02
CA THR A 52 -1.00 -7.07 0.38
C THR A 52 -1.96 -6.55 1.46
N ILE A 53 -1.68 -5.38 2.05
CA ILE A 53 -2.43 -4.87 3.20
C ILE A 53 -3.91 -4.60 2.88
N PRO A 54 -4.27 -3.89 1.78
CA PRO A 54 -5.69 -3.62 1.52
C PRO A 54 -6.51 -4.90 1.39
N TYR A 55 -5.96 -5.92 0.73
CA TYR A 55 -6.61 -7.21 0.56
C TYR A 55 -6.76 -7.99 1.89
N LEU A 56 -5.79 -7.85 2.79
CA LEU A 56 -5.74 -8.59 4.05
C LEU A 56 -6.24 -7.79 5.27
N ILE A 57 -6.78 -6.60 5.09
CA ILE A 57 -6.99 -5.66 6.20
C ILE A 57 -7.85 -6.23 7.33
N THR A 58 -8.95 -6.91 7.00
CA THR A 58 -9.82 -7.55 7.99
C THR A 58 -9.10 -8.67 8.74
N ARG A 59 -8.28 -9.46 8.03
CA ARG A 59 -7.47 -10.50 8.67
C ARG A 59 -6.47 -9.90 9.65
N ILE A 60 -5.78 -8.83 9.25
CA ILE A 60 -4.81 -8.13 10.10
C ILE A 60 -5.49 -7.65 11.38
N GLY A 61 -6.66 -7.00 11.29
CA GLY A 61 -7.39 -6.52 12.47
C GLY A 61 -7.96 -7.63 13.37
N CYS A 62 -8.44 -8.75 12.80
CA CYS A 62 -9.04 -9.83 13.59
C CYS A 62 -8.01 -10.71 14.33
N VAL A 63 -6.80 -10.83 13.81
CA VAL A 63 -5.79 -11.77 14.34
C VAL A 63 -5.28 -11.35 15.74
N ASP A 64 -5.38 -10.08 16.11
CA ASP A 64 -4.99 -9.63 17.45
C ASP A 64 -5.81 -10.27 18.57
N ASN A 65 -7.13 -10.44 18.39
CA ASN A 65 -7.98 -11.15 19.36
C ASN A 65 -7.53 -12.61 19.55
N PHE A 66 -7.13 -13.28 18.46
CA PHE A 66 -6.62 -14.63 18.52
C PHE A 66 -5.26 -14.70 19.20
N ASN A 67 -4.35 -13.77 18.89
CA ASN A 67 -3.02 -13.68 19.50
C ASN A 67 -3.10 -13.38 21.00
N GLU A 68 -3.99 -12.48 21.42
CA GLU A 68 -4.22 -12.20 22.84
C GLU A 68 -4.73 -13.46 23.55
N MET A 69 -5.74 -14.13 22.99
CA MET A 69 -6.32 -15.33 23.58
C MET A 69 -5.34 -16.51 23.65
N ARG A 70 -4.56 -16.76 22.60
CA ARG A 70 -3.71 -17.97 22.48
C ARG A 70 -2.28 -17.78 22.92
N MET A 71 -1.74 -16.57 22.75
CA MET A 71 -0.33 -16.26 22.98
C MET A 71 -0.14 -15.25 24.12
N GLY A 72 -1.21 -14.71 24.71
CA GLY A 72 -1.14 -13.74 25.80
C GLY A 72 -0.49 -12.41 25.39
N TYR A 73 -0.46 -12.11 24.08
CA TYR A 73 0.29 -10.99 23.52
C TYR A 73 -0.63 -10.09 22.71
N ARG A 74 -0.65 -8.79 23.03
CA ARG A 74 -1.41 -7.76 22.31
C ARG A 74 -0.52 -6.57 21.97
N TYR A 75 -0.39 -6.26 20.69
CA TYR A 75 0.43 -5.15 20.19
C TYR A 75 -0.10 -3.76 20.59
N GLU A 76 -1.41 -3.63 20.81
CA GLU A 76 -2.08 -2.33 21.00
C GLU A 76 -1.85 -1.67 22.37
N GLN A 77 -1.12 -2.29 23.30
CA GLN A 77 -0.97 -1.75 24.68
C GLN A 77 -0.34 -0.36 24.75
N HIS A 78 0.31 0.10 23.67
CA HIS A 78 0.97 1.41 23.58
C HIS A 78 0.45 2.31 22.46
N LEU A 79 -0.64 1.92 21.79
CA LEU A 79 -1.20 2.64 20.64
C LEU A 79 -2.52 3.31 21.02
N SER A 80 -2.74 4.55 20.57
CA SER A 80 -3.98 5.30 20.85
C SER A 80 -5.11 4.98 19.86
N LYS A 81 -4.77 4.38 18.71
CA LYS A 81 -5.71 3.93 17.65
C LYS A 81 -5.50 2.44 17.37
N THR A 82 -6.43 1.83 16.64
CA THR A 82 -6.25 0.44 16.18
C THR A 82 -5.14 0.36 15.13
N ILE A 83 -4.55 -0.83 14.95
CA ILE A 83 -3.56 -1.07 13.87
C ILE A 83 -4.14 -0.67 12.51
N VAL A 84 -5.40 -1.03 12.24
CA VAL A 84 -6.11 -0.72 10.99
C VAL A 84 -6.21 0.79 10.76
N ASP A 85 -6.48 1.57 11.80
CA ASP A 85 -6.57 3.03 11.70
C ASP A 85 -5.24 3.67 11.33
N TYR A 86 -4.12 3.21 11.89
CA TYR A 86 -2.80 3.69 11.48
C TYR A 86 -2.46 3.26 10.05
N LEU A 87 -2.81 2.03 9.66
CA LEU A 87 -2.58 1.56 8.29
C LEU A 87 -3.31 2.43 7.25
N ARG A 88 -4.51 2.94 7.58
CA ARG A 88 -5.25 3.88 6.71
C ARG A 88 -4.59 5.26 6.58
N MET A 89 -3.65 5.62 7.45
CA MET A 89 -2.95 6.91 7.38
C MET A 89 -1.86 6.94 6.29
N PHE A 90 -1.45 5.78 5.77
CA PHE A 90 -0.47 5.69 4.69
C PHE A 90 -1.07 6.19 3.37
N TYR A 91 -0.23 6.79 2.53
CA TYR A 91 -0.57 7.04 1.13
C TYR A 91 -0.14 5.84 0.29
N ASN A 92 -0.96 5.43 -0.67
CA ASN A 92 -0.72 4.25 -1.50
C ASN A 92 -0.67 4.66 -2.97
N ASP A 93 0.36 4.25 -3.70
CA ASP A 93 0.43 4.60 -5.11
C ASP A 93 -0.29 3.61 -6.04
N THR A 94 -0.52 4.01 -7.28
CA THR A 94 -1.26 3.23 -8.29
C THR A 94 -0.41 2.24 -9.07
N ALA A 95 0.82 1.93 -8.64
CA ALA A 95 1.79 1.17 -9.43
C ALA A 95 1.50 -0.35 -9.54
N VAL A 96 0.25 -0.75 -9.73
CA VAL A 96 -0.20 -2.16 -9.79
C VAL A 96 -0.35 -2.70 -11.22
N TYR A 97 0.44 -2.16 -12.14
CA TYR A 97 0.56 -2.59 -13.54
C TYR A 97 -0.78 -2.65 -14.29
N GLY A 98 -1.63 -1.63 -14.10
CA GLY A 98 -2.90 -1.48 -14.81
C GLY A 98 -4.05 -2.34 -14.28
N ASN A 99 -3.93 -2.91 -13.07
CA ASN A 99 -4.99 -3.72 -12.48
C ASN A 99 -6.05 -2.88 -11.75
N THR A 100 -7.12 -2.50 -12.44
CA THR A 100 -8.25 -1.72 -11.90
C THR A 100 -8.87 -2.34 -10.63
N PRO A 101 -9.16 -3.67 -10.55
CA PRO A 101 -9.71 -4.26 -9.33
C PRO A 101 -8.81 -4.10 -8.09
N SER A 102 -7.48 -4.15 -8.27
CA SER A 102 -6.52 -3.92 -7.18
C SER A 102 -6.58 -2.47 -6.68
N LEU A 103 -6.70 -1.51 -7.61
CA LEU A 103 -6.90 -0.10 -7.25
C LEU A 103 -8.23 0.12 -6.52
N MET A 104 -9.32 -0.53 -6.95
CA MET A 104 -10.61 -0.47 -6.25
C MET A 104 -10.52 -1.07 -4.84
N CYS A 105 -9.79 -2.16 -4.65
CA CYS A 105 -9.54 -2.75 -3.34
C CYS A 105 -8.76 -1.79 -2.42
N ALA A 106 -7.69 -1.17 -2.93
CA ALA A 106 -6.93 -0.17 -2.19
C ALA A 106 -7.75 1.08 -1.85
N CYS A 107 -8.52 1.58 -2.81
CA CYS A 107 -9.41 2.74 -2.61
C CYS A 107 -10.51 2.44 -1.60
N ALA A 108 -11.12 1.25 -1.62
CA ALA A 108 -12.10 0.83 -0.61
C ALA A 108 -11.50 0.77 0.81
N PHE A 109 -10.20 0.49 0.92
CA PHE A 109 -9.49 0.45 2.18
C PHE A 109 -9.10 1.83 2.72
N CYS A 110 -8.42 2.66 1.92
CA CYS A 110 -7.81 3.92 2.37
C CYS A 110 -8.55 5.19 1.91
N GLY A 111 -9.48 5.07 0.96
CA GLY A 111 -10.17 6.19 0.34
C GLY A 111 -9.33 6.90 -0.73
N ALA A 112 -10.01 7.62 -1.64
CA ALA A 112 -9.35 8.31 -2.74
C ALA A 112 -8.37 9.41 -2.28
N ASP A 113 -8.55 10.00 -1.08
CA ASP A 113 -7.64 11.03 -0.53
C ASP A 113 -6.25 10.51 -0.13
N HIS A 114 -6.10 9.19 -0.02
CA HIS A 114 -4.87 8.50 0.34
C HIS A 114 -4.27 7.68 -0.81
N MET A 115 -4.73 7.92 -2.03
CA MET A 115 -4.21 7.28 -3.25
C MET A 115 -3.38 8.29 -4.06
N LEU A 116 -2.26 7.85 -4.65
CA LEU A 116 -1.36 8.70 -5.45
C LEU A 116 -1.06 8.06 -6.80
N PHE A 117 -1.10 8.82 -7.89
CA PHE A 117 -0.71 8.30 -9.19
C PHE A 117 0.81 8.02 -9.26
N ALA A 118 1.17 6.78 -9.61
CA ALA A 118 2.53 6.37 -9.96
C ALA A 118 2.50 5.17 -10.91
N THR A 119 3.54 5.03 -11.74
CA THR A 119 3.55 4.07 -12.87
C THR A 119 4.59 2.96 -12.77
N ASP A 120 5.54 3.08 -11.84
CA ASP A 120 6.73 2.20 -11.80
C ASP A 120 7.57 2.29 -13.09
N MET A 121 7.66 3.46 -13.75
CA MET A 121 8.61 3.64 -14.85
C MET A 121 10.06 3.52 -14.29
N PRO A 122 10.98 2.76 -14.94
CA PRO A 122 10.94 2.27 -16.32
C PRO A 122 10.63 0.77 -16.49
N PHE A 123 9.92 0.14 -15.56
CA PHE A 123 9.64 -1.30 -15.63
C PHE A 123 8.71 -1.65 -16.80
N ASP A 124 8.94 -2.81 -17.44
CA ASP A 124 8.31 -3.36 -18.66
C ASP A 124 9.25 -3.46 -19.88
N SER A 125 8.77 -4.14 -20.93
CA SER A 125 9.53 -4.38 -22.17
C SER A 125 9.59 -3.17 -23.12
N GLN A 126 9.00 -2.04 -22.73
CA GLN A 126 8.94 -0.77 -23.45
C GLN A 126 9.49 0.37 -22.57
N ALA A 127 10.45 0.10 -21.68
CA ALA A 127 11.05 1.09 -20.78
C ALA A 127 10.03 1.88 -19.92
N GLY A 128 8.92 1.25 -19.55
CA GLY A 128 7.85 1.82 -18.72
C GLY A 128 6.74 2.51 -19.49
N TYR A 129 6.88 2.74 -20.80
CA TYR A 129 5.85 3.43 -21.58
C TYR A 129 4.54 2.65 -21.63
N ARG A 130 4.56 1.31 -21.58
CA ARG A 130 3.34 0.52 -21.52
C ARG A 130 2.69 0.66 -20.15
N LEU A 131 3.44 0.53 -19.04
CA LEU A 131 2.90 0.71 -17.70
C LEU A 131 2.30 2.10 -17.50
N VAL A 132 2.90 3.16 -18.04
CA VAL A 132 2.31 4.51 -17.99
C VAL A 132 0.89 4.51 -18.58
N ARG A 133 0.71 3.95 -19.78
CA ARG A 133 -0.62 3.90 -20.44
C ARG A 133 -1.60 3.00 -19.68
N GLU A 134 -1.14 1.84 -19.22
CA GLU A 134 -1.97 0.88 -18.49
C GLU A 134 -2.42 1.44 -17.13
N THR A 135 -1.54 2.14 -16.41
CA THR A 135 -1.91 2.76 -15.13
C THR A 135 -2.93 3.88 -15.35
N ILE A 136 -2.74 4.76 -16.36
CA ILE A 136 -3.74 5.79 -16.70
C ILE A 136 -5.09 5.14 -17.00
N ARG A 137 -5.10 4.14 -17.89
CA ARG A 137 -6.32 3.38 -18.22
C ARG A 137 -6.98 2.81 -16.96
N SER A 138 -6.21 2.19 -16.08
CA SER A 138 -6.77 1.53 -14.90
C SER A 138 -7.38 2.50 -13.89
N VAL A 139 -6.84 3.72 -13.75
CA VAL A 139 -7.45 4.76 -12.91
C VAL A 139 -8.71 5.32 -13.57
N GLU A 140 -8.72 5.50 -14.88
CA GLU A 140 -9.91 5.93 -15.64
C GLU A 140 -11.06 4.91 -15.56
N GLU A 141 -10.74 3.61 -15.55
CA GLU A 141 -11.72 2.51 -15.44
C GLU A 141 -12.25 2.30 -14.00
N MET A 142 -11.70 2.97 -12.99
CA MET A 142 -12.21 2.86 -11.61
C MET A 142 -13.65 3.39 -11.52
N ASP A 143 -14.50 2.64 -10.81
CA ASP A 143 -15.89 3.01 -10.51
C ASP A 143 -15.96 3.97 -9.32
N ILE A 144 -15.41 5.17 -9.52
CA ILE A 144 -15.36 6.30 -8.58
C ILE A 144 -15.65 7.59 -9.35
N THR A 145 -15.92 8.68 -8.64
CA THR A 145 -16.23 9.97 -9.27
C THR A 145 -15.02 10.59 -9.97
N ASP A 146 -15.24 11.42 -10.97
CA ASP A 146 -14.16 12.16 -11.64
C ASP A 146 -13.38 13.07 -10.68
N ALA A 147 -14.06 13.60 -9.66
CA ALA A 147 -13.41 14.36 -8.60
C ALA A 147 -12.43 13.49 -7.79
N GLU A 148 -12.78 12.23 -7.50
CA GLU A 148 -11.88 11.28 -6.84
C GLU A 148 -10.74 10.85 -7.76
N LYS A 149 -10.99 10.61 -9.06
CA LYS A 149 -9.92 10.35 -10.03
C LYS A 149 -8.92 11.51 -10.08
N LYS A 150 -9.40 12.76 -10.09
CA LYS A 150 -8.54 13.95 -10.04
C LYS A 150 -7.66 14.01 -8.78
N LYS A 151 -8.19 13.58 -7.63
CA LYS A 151 -7.39 13.43 -6.40
C LYS A 151 -6.22 12.47 -6.59
N ILE A 152 -6.49 11.30 -7.18
CA ILE A 152 -5.49 10.27 -7.45
C ILE A 152 -4.46 10.78 -8.46
N PHE A 153 -4.91 11.36 -9.57
CA PHE A 153 -4.04 11.85 -10.64
C PHE A 153 -3.12 12.99 -10.20
N GLU A 154 -3.61 13.96 -9.41
CA GLU A 154 -2.79 15.12 -9.07
C GLU A 154 -3.04 15.74 -7.69
N ASP A 155 -4.28 15.92 -7.22
CA ASP A 155 -4.50 16.84 -6.09
C ASP A 155 -3.85 16.36 -4.79
N ASN A 156 -3.86 15.04 -4.57
CA ASN A 156 -3.21 14.46 -3.41
C ASN A 156 -1.69 14.65 -3.46
N ALA A 157 -1.07 14.43 -4.63
CA ALA A 157 0.36 14.60 -4.81
C ALA A 157 0.77 16.07 -4.66
N ARG A 158 0.01 17.00 -5.26
CA ARG A 158 0.23 18.45 -5.11
C ARG A 158 0.18 18.88 -3.66
N ARG A 159 -0.84 18.44 -2.92
CA ARG A 159 -1.01 18.75 -1.49
C ARG A 159 0.10 18.14 -0.63
N LEU A 160 0.42 16.86 -0.84
CA LEU A 160 1.38 16.12 -0.03
C LEU A 160 2.82 16.59 -0.26
N LEU A 161 3.20 16.77 -1.53
CA LEU A 161 4.56 17.11 -1.95
C LEU A 161 4.78 18.62 -2.09
N ARG A 162 3.73 19.43 -1.86
CA ARG A 162 3.75 20.90 -1.96
C ARG A 162 4.21 21.39 -3.33
N LEU A 163 3.67 20.77 -4.38
CA LEU A 163 3.96 21.16 -5.77
C LEU A 163 3.25 22.49 -6.10
N PRO A 164 3.83 23.31 -6.98
CA PRO A 164 3.16 24.53 -7.45
C PRO A 164 1.84 24.19 -8.13
N ILE A 165 0.88 25.13 -8.07
CA ILE A 165 -0.41 25.05 -8.76
C ILE A 165 -0.20 25.44 -10.22
#